data_AF-A0A3B4WEI3-F1
#
_entry.id   AF-A0A3B4WEI3-F1
#
_cell.length_a   1.000
_cell.length_b   1.000
_cell.length_c   1.000
_cell.angle_alpha   90.00
_cell.angle_beta   90.00
_cell.angle_gamma   90.00
#
_symmetry.space_group_name_H-M   'P 1'
#
loop_
_entity.id
_entity.type
_entity.pdbx_description
1 polymer ?
#
loop_
_entity_poly.entity_id
_entity_poly.type
_entity_poly.pdbx_seq_one_letter_code
_entity_poly.pdbx_strand_id
1 'polypeptide(L)'
;SGFLFIFIRTMDGVNEVGEVKVSRLQMEGENEDKTPPEHKVEEEKYLPSLWTFLFLPELVCKLYRFQTEDHRWLLVREQLSETPLSFSLPKQLLSALIHEHANRVQEVKELGDLSPHWDGLRRREHLQFVPTNLHSQRMEVTSPDSVWYEVITFGAPADHHQAFKHGGLKKLLSKHTNHRDSSVSYSQDESSRARELLASVAQLQPLVFGLAEELGNFNSSSSVSSLCLGFIQTEQFVHALKDELVKSALMAIHHQCRANCNSSHVHSNGLLCENSPVSQDGQPPLGHQDVARWDAEYDEEEWDRAWANVAKILNCIVVMVDRDLIGRLVRSVIKAEKLKRCPSPPASPSRSSSSASSWQEQLLPLVVTLRDCVREAVVKARAAMTFVILQGAVAPTVGRGPVQIVQRRHAVFSQALSALVCGFMLKLYGGLEDPDFLQQLLSVGVLAQFESLLSTYGDEVGMLEDMDVGVADLSKVVFTVTEAKTEQQDDLLPTGSFVVKVPLPPETFRSLPQELKEGRLIRVLPVLFNIGINQQQSLVCRKANGVRLTSCKSAKDRTAMSVTLEQCVLLRERHTLCQQHFSSALDCMRRDGCRMENVQKNVGNRKFAFSSVQLLTFPKLYRPPDGSYG
;
A
#
# COMPACT_ATOMS: atom_id res chain seq x y z
N SER A 1 21.32 35.63 24.28
CA SER A 1 20.03 35.60 23.55
C SER A 1 20.26 35.13 22.12
N GLY A 2 20.15 33.82 21.86
CA GLY A 2 20.27 33.26 20.51
C GLY A 2 18.89 33.13 19.84
N PHE A 3 18.83 33.40 18.53
CA PHE A 3 17.71 32.98 17.68
C PHE A 3 18.02 31.57 17.16
N LEU A 4 17.07 30.64 17.29
CA LEU A 4 17.15 29.34 16.62
C LEU A 4 16.35 29.42 15.32
N PHE A 5 17.00 29.15 14.21
CA PHE A 5 16.38 29.02 12.90
C PHE A 5 16.23 27.53 12.59
N ILE A 6 14.99 27.06 12.45
CA ILE A 6 14.69 25.68 12.07
C ILE A 6 14.38 25.68 10.58
N PHE A 7 15.26 25.07 9.79
CA PHE A 7 15.08 24.83 8.37
C PHE A 7 14.50 23.43 8.18
N ILE A 8 13.26 23.36 7.69
CA ILE A 8 12.57 22.09 7.44
C ILE A 8 12.86 21.67 6.00
N ARG A 9 13.43 20.48 5.79
CA ARG A 9 13.62 19.90 4.46
C ARG A 9 12.86 18.59 4.32
N THR A 10 12.49 18.26 3.09
CA THR A 10 11.97 16.94 2.72
C THR A 10 13.01 15.84 2.98
N MET A 11 12.58 14.59 3.19
CA MET A 11 13.48 13.46 3.52
C MET A 11 14.55 13.18 2.46
N ASP A 12 14.31 13.52 1.20
CA ASP A 12 15.27 13.42 0.11
C ASP A 12 16.29 14.57 0.09
N GLY A 13 16.13 15.57 0.97
CA GLY A 13 17.02 16.72 1.11
C GLY A 13 16.88 17.77 0.00
N VAL A 14 15.94 17.59 -0.94
CA VAL A 14 15.85 18.39 -2.17
C VAL A 14 15.04 19.67 -2.00
N ASN A 15 13.98 19.66 -1.20
CA ASN A 15 13.08 20.80 -1.06
C ASN A 15 13.08 21.38 0.36
N GLU A 16 13.24 22.70 0.46
CA GLU A 16 13.00 23.46 1.70
C GLU A 16 11.50 23.72 1.85
N VAL A 17 10.93 23.27 2.97
CA VAL A 17 9.50 23.33 3.29
C VAL A 17 9.15 24.61 4.06
N GLY A 18 10.15 25.27 4.67
CA GLY A 18 9.99 26.59 5.29
C GLY A 18 10.99 26.87 6.41
N GLU A 19 11.03 28.13 6.83
CA GLU A 19 11.86 28.67 7.91
C GLU A 19 10.99 29.00 9.13
N VAL A 20 11.34 28.45 10.30
CA VAL A 20 10.69 28.83 11.57
C VAL A 20 11.72 29.50 12.47
N LYS A 21 11.47 30.77 12.80
CA LYS A 21 12.28 31.57 13.72
C LYS A 21 11.74 31.46 15.14
N VAL A 22 12.53 30.91 16.06
CA VAL A 22 12.16 30.79 17.47
C VAL A 22 13.02 31.74 18.32
N SER A 23 12.35 32.57 19.13
CA SER A 23 13.00 33.53 20.04
C SER A 23 13.15 32.98 21.45
N ARG A 24 14.30 33.24 22.09
CA ARG A 24 14.68 32.91 23.48
C ARG A 24 14.88 31.42 23.77
N LEU A 25 16.08 30.94 23.48
CA LEU A 25 16.66 29.75 24.10
C LEU A 25 17.94 30.19 24.83
N GLN A 26 18.04 29.84 26.11
CA GLN A 26 19.27 29.89 26.89
C GLN A 26 19.54 28.46 27.35
N MET A 27 20.63 27.87 26.85
CA MET A 27 21.08 26.53 27.18
C MET A 27 22.49 26.67 27.74
N GLU A 28 22.74 26.20 28.97
CA GLU A 28 24.09 26.09 29.50
C GLU A 28 24.33 24.76 30.22
N GLY A 29 25.49 24.18 29.86
CA GLY A 29 26.46 23.36 30.59
C GLY A 29 26.06 22.51 31.78
N GLU A 30 26.32 21.20 31.64
CA GLU A 30 26.39 20.21 32.72
C GLU A 30 27.43 20.58 33.79
N ASN A 31 27.15 20.27 35.06
CA ASN A 31 28.15 20.06 36.10
C ASN A 31 27.72 18.88 37.00
N GLU A 32 28.70 18.07 37.39
CA GLU A 32 28.55 16.78 38.08
C GLU A 32 28.40 16.90 39.61
N ASP A 33 27.68 15.89 40.13
CA ASP A 33 27.87 15.17 41.39
C ASP A 33 27.26 15.69 42.72
N LYS A 34 26.30 14.92 43.27
CA LYS A 34 26.44 14.19 44.56
C LYS A 34 25.18 13.35 44.89
N THR A 35 25.43 12.26 45.61
CA THR A 35 24.55 11.19 46.16
C THR A 35 23.06 11.52 46.42
N PRO A 36 22.12 10.61 46.11
CA PRO A 36 20.68 10.87 46.20
C PRO A 36 20.14 10.73 47.63
N PRO A 37 19.14 11.53 48.04
CA PRO A 37 18.32 11.23 49.21
C PRO A 37 17.25 10.19 48.86
N GLU A 38 16.84 9.40 49.84
CA GLU A 38 15.77 8.40 49.70
C GLU A 38 14.40 9.08 49.51
N HIS A 39 13.82 8.95 48.32
CA HIS A 39 12.47 9.42 48.01
C HIS A 39 11.44 8.35 48.39
N LYS A 40 10.53 8.66 49.32
CA LYS A 40 9.40 7.79 49.69
C LYS A 40 8.27 7.91 48.66
N VAL A 41 7.87 6.76 48.10
CA VAL A 41 6.66 6.59 47.29
C VAL A 41 5.53 6.21 48.24
N GLU A 42 4.50 7.06 48.37
CA GLU A 42 3.29 6.76 49.14
C GLU A 42 2.14 6.43 48.17
N GLU A 43 1.49 5.28 48.38
CA GLU A 43 0.32 4.82 47.62
C GLU A 43 -0.97 5.30 48.32
N GLU A 44 -1.59 6.38 47.82
CA GLU A 44 -2.97 6.76 48.19
C GLU A 44 -3.96 6.40 47.08
N LYS A 45 -5.06 5.73 47.47
CA LYS A 45 -6.18 5.38 46.57
C LYS A 45 -7.16 6.55 46.46
N TYR A 46 -7.17 7.25 45.32
CA TYR A 46 -8.20 8.24 44.97
C TYR A 46 -8.98 7.80 43.73
N LEU A 47 -10.31 7.99 43.75
CA LEU A 47 -11.21 7.60 42.66
C LEU A 47 -10.99 8.46 41.40
N PRO A 48 -10.81 7.86 40.22
CA PRO A 48 -10.73 8.58 38.96
C PRO A 48 -12.07 9.20 38.55
N SER A 49 -12.04 10.28 37.78
CA SER A 49 -13.23 10.81 37.08
C SER A 49 -13.90 9.72 36.21
N LEU A 50 -15.21 9.83 35.97
CA LEU A 50 -15.97 8.93 35.07
C LEU A 50 -15.26 8.71 33.73
N TRP A 51 -14.63 9.76 33.20
CA TRP A 51 -13.82 9.73 31.97
C TRP A 51 -12.56 8.85 32.09
N THR A 52 -11.83 8.94 33.19
CA THR A 52 -10.64 8.09 33.45
C THR A 52 -11.04 6.63 33.61
N PHE A 53 -12.21 6.36 34.21
CA PHE A 53 -12.72 5.00 34.39
C PHE A 53 -13.18 4.35 33.06
N LEU A 54 -13.78 5.11 32.16
CA LEU A 54 -14.34 4.61 30.90
C LEU A 54 -13.28 4.32 29.82
N PHE A 55 -12.16 5.05 29.80
CA PHE A 55 -11.17 4.96 28.72
C PHE A 55 -9.79 4.42 29.13
N LEU A 56 -9.51 4.26 30.43
CA LEU A 56 -8.21 3.81 30.96
C LEU A 56 -8.43 2.66 31.99
N PRO A 57 -8.98 1.51 31.58
CA PRO A 57 -9.44 0.46 32.49
C PRO A 57 -8.31 -0.28 33.23
N GLU A 58 -7.12 -0.39 32.61
CA GLU A 58 -5.93 -0.98 33.23
C GLU A 58 -4.93 0.11 33.59
N LEU A 59 -5.14 0.78 34.72
CA LEU A 59 -4.34 1.94 35.13
C LEU A 59 -3.23 1.54 36.10
N VAL A 60 -1.98 1.72 35.69
CA VAL A 60 -0.82 1.77 36.60
C VAL A 60 -0.60 3.21 37.02
N CYS A 61 -0.58 3.48 38.32
CA CYS A 61 -0.41 4.81 38.89
C CYS A 61 0.78 4.83 39.86
N LYS A 62 1.61 5.87 39.79
CA LYS A 62 2.72 6.13 40.72
C LYS A 62 2.69 7.59 41.16
N LEU A 63 2.96 7.82 42.44
CA LEU A 63 3.01 9.14 43.05
C LEU A 63 4.43 9.45 43.49
N TYR A 64 4.90 10.64 43.15
CA TYR A 64 6.23 11.12 43.51
C TYR A 64 6.13 12.45 44.21
N ARG A 65 7.07 12.68 45.12
CA ARG A 65 7.28 13.97 45.76
C ARG A 65 8.69 14.43 45.47
N PHE A 66 8.78 15.51 44.71
CA PHE A 66 10.05 16.15 44.38
C PHE A 66 10.12 17.54 45.01
N GLN A 67 11.33 18.03 45.21
CA GLN A 67 11.55 19.34 45.80
C GLN A 67 11.80 20.38 44.71
N THR A 68 11.09 21.49 44.78
CA THR A 68 11.28 22.66 43.92
C THR A 68 12.48 23.51 44.37
N GLU A 69 12.92 24.45 43.53
CA GLU A 69 14.01 25.39 43.88
C GLU A 69 13.71 26.23 45.13
N ASP A 70 12.44 26.54 45.41
CA ASP A 70 11.98 27.27 46.59
C ASP A 70 11.66 26.37 47.79
N HIS A 71 12.14 25.12 47.77
CA HIS A 71 11.97 24.11 48.82
C HIS A 71 10.52 23.68 49.11
N ARG A 72 9.57 23.98 48.22
CA ARG A 72 8.22 23.41 48.28
C ARG A 72 8.19 21.99 47.72
N TRP A 73 7.13 21.27 48.06
CA TRP A 73 6.89 19.93 47.53
C TRP A 73 6.07 20.01 46.26
N LEU A 74 6.62 19.43 45.20
CA LEU A 74 5.95 19.14 43.95
C LEU A 74 5.36 17.72 44.05
N LEU A 75 4.05 17.60 43.91
CA LEU A 75 3.38 16.30 43.80
C LEU A 75 3.23 15.93 42.32
N VAL A 76 3.76 14.77 41.94
CA VAL A 76 3.69 14.26 40.57
C VAL A 76 2.97 12.93 40.57
N ARG A 77 1.92 12.82 39.77
CA ARG A 77 1.20 11.57 39.53
C ARG A 77 1.48 11.11 38.12
N GLU A 78 2.17 9.99 37.98
CA GLU A 78 2.36 9.30 36.71
C GLU A 78 1.29 8.22 36.54
N GLN A 79 0.70 8.16 35.36
CA GLN A 79 -0.31 7.19 34.96
C GLN A 79 0.09 6.54 33.65
N LEU A 80 -0.03 5.22 33.57
CA LEU A 80 0.12 4.46 32.34
C LEU A 80 -1.09 3.54 32.19
N SER A 81 -1.70 3.53 31.01
CA SER A 81 -2.83 2.64 30.76
C SER A 81 -2.87 2.14 29.33
N GLU A 82 -3.32 0.90 29.18
CA GLU A 82 -3.67 0.31 27.89
C GLU A 82 -5.01 0.86 27.41
N THR A 83 -5.12 1.03 26.09
CA THR A 83 -6.34 1.56 25.48
C THR A 83 -7.14 0.44 24.79
N PRO A 84 -8.47 0.37 24.99
CA PRO A 84 -9.35 -0.54 24.24
C PRO A 84 -9.28 -0.34 22.72
N LEU A 85 -8.84 0.85 22.29
CA LEU A 85 -8.66 1.23 20.88
C LEU A 85 -7.59 0.41 20.16
N SER A 86 -6.68 -0.23 20.91
CA SER A 86 -5.71 -1.17 20.36
C SER A 86 -6.37 -2.34 19.65
N PHE A 87 -7.60 -2.70 20.00
CA PHE A 87 -8.35 -3.79 19.36
C PHE A 87 -9.62 -3.32 18.66
N SER A 88 -10.34 -2.35 19.20
CA SER A 88 -11.63 -1.93 18.62
C SER A 88 -11.48 -1.30 17.24
N LEU A 89 -10.48 -0.43 17.04
CA LEU A 89 -10.24 0.20 15.74
C LEU A 89 -9.71 -0.80 14.71
N PRO A 90 -8.71 -1.66 15.00
CA PRO A 90 -8.32 -2.71 14.08
C PRO A 90 -9.48 -3.64 13.72
N LYS A 91 -10.35 -4.01 14.68
CA LYS A 91 -11.56 -4.82 14.41
C LYS A 91 -12.49 -4.12 13.41
N GLN A 92 -12.72 -2.81 13.58
CA GLN A 92 -13.58 -2.03 12.68
C GLN A 92 -12.98 -1.84 11.29
N LEU A 93 -11.70 -1.49 11.22
CA LEU A 93 -10.96 -1.38 9.96
C LEU A 93 -10.95 -2.72 9.22
N LEU A 94 -10.66 -3.81 9.95
CA LEU A 94 -10.73 -5.15 9.42
C LEU A 94 -12.13 -5.42 8.91
N SER A 95 -13.19 -5.20 9.68
CA SER A 95 -14.58 -5.42 9.24
C SER A 95 -14.95 -4.64 7.98
N ALA A 96 -14.48 -3.39 7.86
CA ALA A 96 -14.66 -2.57 6.67
C ALA A 96 -13.86 -3.07 5.46
N LEU A 97 -12.66 -3.62 5.68
CA LEU A 97 -11.84 -4.28 4.67
C LEU A 97 -12.33 -5.71 4.34
N ILE A 98 -13.08 -6.34 5.26
CA ILE A 98 -13.49 -7.76 5.29
C ILE A 98 -14.88 -8.01 4.70
N HIS A 99 -15.58 -7.00 4.17
CA HIS A 99 -16.63 -7.28 3.18
C HIS A 99 -16.10 -8.12 1.98
N GLU A 100 -14.77 -8.33 1.91
CA GLU A 100 -14.04 -9.23 1.02
C GLU A 100 -13.45 -10.52 1.68
N HIS A 101 -13.31 -10.66 3.01
CA HIS A 101 -12.59 -11.79 3.65
C HIS A 101 -13.07 -12.22 5.06
N ALA A 102 -14.18 -12.96 5.14
CA ALA A 102 -14.97 -13.25 6.35
C ALA A 102 -14.28 -13.95 7.56
N ASN A 103 -13.13 -14.60 7.40
CA ASN A 103 -12.58 -15.48 8.46
C ASN A 103 -11.75 -14.75 9.55
N ARG A 104 -11.19 -13.57 9.25
CA ARG A 104 -10.19 -12.92 10.12
C ARG A 104 -10.75 -12.17 11.34
N VAL A 105 -12.05 -11.87 11.37
CA VAL A 105 -12.70 -11.14 12.48
C VAL A 105 -12.89 -12.02 13.72
N GLN A 106 -13.18 -13.32 13.53
CA GLN A 106 -13.45 -14.24 14.64
C GLN A 106 -12.19 -14.51 15.47
N GLU A 107 -11.03 -14.66 14.82
CA GLU A 107 -9.74 -14.86 15.50
C GLU A 107 -9.30 -13.63 16.32
N VAL A 108 -9.59 -12.41 15.85
CA VAL A 108 -9.28 -11.17 16.58
C VAL A 108 -10.27 -10.92 17.72
N LYS A 109 -11.47 -11.50 17.68
CA LYS A 109 -12.44 -11.47 18.79
C LYS A 109 -12.02 -12.36 19.95
N GLU A 110 -11.31 -13.45 19.68
CA GLU A 110 -10.89 -14.45 20.68
C GLU A 110 -9.60 -14.08 21.44
N LEU A 111 -8.93 -13.00 21.03
CA LEU A 111 -7.82 -12.38 21.76
C LEU A 111 -8.37 -11.54 22.93
N GLY A 112 -8.56 -12.18 24.09
CA GLY A 112 -8.74 -11.52 25.38
C GLY A 112 -7.42 -10.95 25.96
N ASP A 113 -7.42 -10.64 27.26
CA ASP A 113 -6.30 -9.99 27.97
C ASP A 113 -4.94 -10.69 27.78
N LEU A 114 -3.89 -9.86 27.77
CA LEU A 114 -2.61 -10.16 27.15
C LEU A 114 -1.75 -11.21 27.89
N SER A 115 -1.21 -12.15 27.11
CA SER A 115 -0.24 -13.17 27.58
C SER A 115 1.20 -12.62 27.62
N PRO A 116 2.04 -13.01 28.61
CA PRO A 116 3.41 -12.48 28.81
C PRO A 116 4.47 -12.82 27.73
N HIS A 117 4.12 -13.32 26.54
CA HIS A 117 5.07 -13.75 25.48
C HIS A 117 4.94 -12.97 24.15
N TRP A 118 4.63 -11.68 24.22
CA TRP A 118 4.28 -10.82 23.09
C TRP A 118 5.26 -10.81 21.89
N ASP A 119 6.57 -10.93 22.14
CA ASP A 119 7.59 -10.86 21.09
C ASP A 119 7.48 -11.98 20.04
N GLY A 120 6.86 -13.13 20.40
CA GLY A 120 6.54 -14.23 19.49
C GLY A 120 5.15 -14.13 18.85
N LEU A 121 4.20 -13.49 19.53
CA LEU A 121 2.81 -13.35 19.07
C LEU A 121 2.65 -12.36 17.90
N ARG A 122 3.47 -11.30 17.84
CA ARG A 122 3.42 -10.30 16.74
C ARG A 122 3.71 -10.84 15.33
N ARG A 123 4.22 -12.08 15.21
CA ARG A 123 4.45 -12.75 13.92
C ARG A 123 3.22 -13.50 13.42
N ARG A 124 2.16 -13.60 14.22
CA ARG A 124 0.88 -14.22 13.83
C ARG A 124 0.12 -13.31 12.87
N GLU A 125 -0.43 -13.90 11.82
CA GLU A 125 -1.11 -13.18 10.73
C GLU A 125 -2.29 -12.33 11.23
N HIS A 126 -3.10 -12.82 12.18
CA HIS A 126 -4.26 -12.08 12.69
C HIS A 126 -3.91 -10.89 13.60
N LEU A 127 -2.69 -10.82 14.15
CA LEU A 127 -2.24 -9.71 15.01
C LEU A 127 -1.56 -8.58 14.25
N GLN A 128 -1.32 -8.73 12.94
CA GLN A 128 -0.57 -7.74 12.15
C GLN A 128 -1.24 -6.35 12.10
N PHE A 129 -2.54 -6.23 12.39
CA PHE A 129 -3.25 -4.93 12.40
C PHE A 129 -3.26 -4.23 13.76
N VAL A 130 -2.88 -4.94 14.82
CA VAL A 130 -2.93 -4.47 16.20
C VAL A 130 -1.64 -3.71 16.52
N PRO A 131 -1.72 -2.48 17.03
CA PRO A 131 -0.54 -1.74 17.46
C PRO A 131 0.12 -2.45 18.64
N THR A 132 1.43 -2.64 18.57
CA THR A 132 2.20 -3.27 19.66
C THR A 132 2.32 -2.30 20.82
N ASN A 133 2.03 -2.71 22.05
CA ASN A 133 2.25 -1.92 23.27
C ASN A 133 1.72 -0.47 23.21
N LEU A 134 0.50 -0.28 22.67
CA LEU A 134 -0.16 1.02 22.65
C LEU A 134 -0.67 1.40 24.04
N HIS A 135 -0.07 2.44 24.62
CA HIS A 135 -0.43 2.98 25.92
C HIS A 135 -0.60 4.49 25.89
N SER A 136 -1.52 4.98 26.71
CA SER A 136 -1.56 6.38 27.15
C SER A 136 -0.68 6.54 28.40
N GLN A 137 0.29 7.45 28.35
CA GLN A 137 1.10 7.82 29.51
C GLN A 137 0.85 9.29 29.86
N ARG A 138 0.43 9.52 31.10
CA ARG A 138 -0.01 10.82 31.59
C ARG A 138 0.76 11.19 32.86
N MET A 139 1.05 12.47 33.01
CA MET A 139 1.69 13.03 34.20
C MET A 139 0.88 14.24 34.65
N GLU A 140 0.29 14.14 35.82
CA GLU A 140 -0.30 15.27 36.52
C GLU A 140 0.74 15.86 37.47
N VAL A 141 0.88 17.16 37.44
CA VAL A 141 1.78 17.90 38.34
C VAL A 141 0.94 18.88 39.12
N THR A 142 0.98 18.78 40.44
CA THR A 142 0.24 19.65 41.35
C THR A 142 1.20 20.60 42.04
N SER A 143 1.07 21.89 41.72
CA SER A 143 1.79 22.99 42.36
C SER A 143 0.97 24.28 42.22
N PRO A 144 0.47 24.82 43.35
CA PRO A 144 -0.93 25.22 43.62
C PRO A 144 -2.06 24.74 42.67
N ASP A 145 -1.86 24.79 41.36
CA ASP A 145 -2.79 24.31 40.34
C ASP A 145 -2.38 22.92 39.84
N SER A 146 -3.31 22.19 39.22
CA SER A 146 -3.05 20.87 38.64
C SER A 146 -2.93 20.95 37.12
N VAL A 147 -1.82 20.48 36.56
CA VAL A 147 -1.56 20.47 35.12
C VAL A 147 -1.31 19.06 34.62
N TRP A 148 -2.00 18.67 33.56
CA TRP A 148 -1.86 17.37 32.90
C TRP A 148 -0.96 17.44 31.66
N TYR A 149 -0.04 16.48 31.57
CA TYR A 149 0.78 16.21 30.41
C TYR A 149 0.49 14.80 29.91
N GLU A 150 0.41 14.64 28.60
CA GLU A 150 0.15 13.34 27.99
C GLU A 150 1.09 13.05 26.82
N VAL A 151 1.33 11.76 26.60
CA VAL A 151 2.03 11.19 25.45
C VAL A 151 1.47 9.80 25.17
N ILE A 152 1.26 9.51 23.88
CA ILE A 152 0.93 8.17 23.43
C ILE A 152 2.22 7.41 23.13
N THR A 153 2.36 6.21 23.69
CA THR A 153 3.50 5.33 23.44
C THR A 153 3.05 4.08 22.72
N PHE A 154 3.75 3.66 21.67
CA PHE A 154 3.37 2.48 20.89
C PHE A 154 4.54 1.97 20.04
N GLY A 155 4.55 0.67 19.74
CA GLY A 155 5.52 0.06 18.85
C GLY A 155 5.42 0.66 17.45
N ALA A 156 6.56 0.85 16.78
CA ALA A 156 6.56 1.44 15.46
C ALA A 156 5.68 0.62 14.50
N PRO A 157 4.79 1.27 13.72
CA PRO A 157 3.94 0.61 12.75
C PRO A 157 4.76 -0.27 11.81
N ALA A 158 4.58 -1.59 11.90
CA ALA A 158 5.33 -2.51 11.08
C ALA A 158 4.63 -3.86 10.92
N ASP A 159 4.81 -4.48 9.76
CA ASP A 159 4.33 -5.85 9.51
C ASP A 159 5.45 -6.86 9.80
N HIS A 160 5.46 -7.35 11.03
CA HIS A 160 6.42 -8.36 11.49
C HIS A 160 6.17 -9.75 10.90
N HIS A 161 4.97 -10.02 10.39
CA HIS A 161 4.65 -11.30 9.75
C HIS A 161 5.38 -11.43 8.40
N GLN A 162 5.47 -10.34 7.63
CA GLN A 162 6.17 -10.31 6.34
C GLN A 162 7.70 -10.11 6.44
N ALA A 163 8.22 -9.84 7.65
CA ALA A 163 9.64 -9.54 7.90
C ALA A 163 10.21 -8.38 7.04
N PHE A 164 11.53 -8.17 7.11
CA PHE A 164 12.19 -7.00 6.50
C PHE A 164 13.36 -7.36 5.56
N LYS A 165 13.47 -8.64 5.14
CA LYS A 165 14.56 -9.11 4.27
C LYS A 165 14.66 -8.33 2.94
N HIS A 166 13.54 -7.84 2.44
CA HIS A 166 13.47 -7.10 1.17
C HIS A 166 13.27 -5.58 1.33
N GLY A 167 13.42 -5.07 2.57
CA GLY A 167 13.00 -3.73 2.98
C GLY A 167 11.57 -3.72 3.53
N GLY A 168 11.18 -2.56 4.06
CA GLY A 168 9.83 -2.22 4.43
C GLY A 168 9.02 -1.63 3.28
N LEU A 169 7.83 -1.15 3.62
CA LEU A 169 6.77 -0.80 2.69
C LEU A 169 7.18 0.29 1.70
N LYS A 170 7.89 1.32 2.15
CA LYS A 170 8.41 2.38 1.26
C LYS A 170 9.24 1.82 0.12
N LYS A 171 10.19 0.93 0.43
CA LYS A 171 11.07 0.30 -0.56
C LYS A 171 10.32 -0.72 -1.43
N LEU A 172 9.35 -1.42 -0.86
CA LEU A 172 8.51 -2.35 -1.62
C LEU A 172 7.62 -1.59 -2.63
N LEU A 173 7.04 -0.47 -2.23
CA LEU A 173 6.27 0.41 -3.10
C LEU A 173 7.14 1.05 -4.20
N SER A 174 8.36 1.50 -3.87
CA SER A 174 9.27 2.08 -4.85
C SER A 174 9.72 1.05 -5.89
N LYS A 175 10.02 -0.19 -5.46
CA LYS A 175 10.32 -1.29 -6.39
C LYS A 175 9.12 -1.61 -7.28
N HIS A 176 7.91 -1.65 -6.71
CA HIS A 176 6.73 -2.00 -7.49
C HIS A 176 6.32 -0.91 -8.49
N THR A 177 6.46 0.37 -8.12
CA THR A 177 6.25 1.50 -9.04
C THR A 177 7.27 1.48 -10.18
N ASN A 178 8.55 1.21 -9.90
CA ASN A 178 9.57 1.05 -10.94
C ASN A 178 9.33 -0.17 -11.86
N HIS A 179 8.73 -1.26 -11.36
CA HIS A 179 8.31 -2.38 -12.21
C HIS A 179 7.03 -2.09 -13.01
N ARG A 180 6.19 -1.14 -12.57
CA ARG A 180 5.00 -0.72 -13.30
C ARG A 180 5.35 -0.01 -14.61
N ASP A 181 6.51 0.66 -14.67
CA ASP A 181 7.05 1.23 -15.92
C ASP A 181 7.45 0.15 -16.95
N SER A 182 7.50 -1.13 -16.56
CA SER A 182 7.69 -2.27 -17.47
C SER A 182 6.39 -3.01 -17.82
N SER A 183 5.25 -2.70 -17.18
CA SER A 183 3.95 -3.28 -17.50
C SER A 183 3.14 -2.34 -18.39
N VAL A 184 2.86 -2.75 -19.62
CA VAL A 184 2.02 -1.98 -20.56
C VAL A 184 0.59 -1.93 -20.03
N SER A 185 0.11 -0.73 -19.65
CA SER A 185 -1.27 -0.50 -19.26
C SER A 185 -2.09 0.01 -20.45
N TYR A 186 -3.28 -0.55 -20.66
CA TYR A 186 -4.20 -0.11 -21.69
C TYR A 186 -5.39 0.66 -21.09
N SER A 187 -5.84 1.69 -21.79
CA SER A 187 -7.00 2.49 -21.42
C SER A 187 -8.32 1.71 -21.59
N GLN A 188 -9.41 2.26 -21.04
CA GLN A 188 -10.75 1.72 -21.20
C GLN A 188 -11.23 1.75 -22.66
N ASP A 189 -10.77 2.74 -23.43
CA ASP A 189 -11.07 2.89 -24.85
C ASP A 189 -10.33 1.84 -25.67
N GLU A 190 -9.04 1.60 -25.40
CA GLU A 190 -8.27 0.51 -26.02
C GLU A 190 -8.83 -0.87 -25.68
N SER A 191 -9.30 -1.07 -24.45
CA SER A 191 -9.96 -2.31 -24.02
C SER A 191 -11.33 -2.52 -24.68
N SER A 192 -12.01 -1.44 -25.08
CA SER A 192 -13.25 -1.50 -25.85
C SER A 192 -12.97 -1.81 -27.32
N ARG A 193 -11.99 -1.12 -27.91
CA ARG A 193 -11.51 -1.37 -29.27
C ARG A 193 -10.97 -2.79 -29.46
N ALA A 194 -10.26 -3.34 -28.47
CA ALA A 194 -9.79 -4.73 -28.50
C ALA A 194 -10.94 -5.76 -28.54
N ARG A 195 -12.06 -5.48 -27.86
CA ARG A 195 -13.26 -6.34 -27.91
C ARG A 195 -13.92 -6.31 -29.30
N GLU A 196 -14.00 -5.14 -29.91
CA GLU A 196 -14.51 -4.98 -31.28
C GLU A 196 -13.62 -5.73 -32.29
N LEU A 197 -12.30 -5.56 -32.18
CA LEU A 197 -11.33 -6.28 -33.03
C LEU A 197 -11.44 -7.80 -32.87
N LEU A 198 -11.58 -8.32 -31.63
CA LEU A 198 -11.81 -9.76 -31.42
C LEU A 198 -13.09 -10.28 -32.08
N ALA A 199 -14.17 -9.49 -32.05
CA ALA A 199 -15.41 -9.84 -32.72
C ALA A 199 -15.21 -9.90 -34.25
N SER A 200 -14.46 -8.96 -34.82
CA SER A 200 -14.08 -8.96 -36.24
C SER A 200 -13.19 -10.17 -36.60
N VAL A 201 -12.19 -10.50 -35.78
CA VAL A 201 -11.32 -11.68 -35.95
C VAL A 201 -12.13 -12.98 -35.98
N ALA A 202 -13.10 -13.11 -35.08
CA ALA A 202 -13.92 -14.31 -34.97
C ALA A 202 -14.78 -14.57 -36.22
N GLN A 203 -15.14 -13.53 -36.98
CA GLN A 203 -15.95 -13.62 -38.20
C GLN A 203 -15.08 -13.86 -39.45
N LEU A 204 -13.85 -13.36 -39.47
CA LEU A 204 -12.95 -13.44 -40.62
C LEU A 204 -12.58 -14.89 -41.01
N GLN A 205 -12.25 -15.74 -40.04
CA GLN A 205 -11.85 -17.12 -40.32
C GLN A 205 -12.99 -17.94 -40.94
N PRO A 206 -14.22 -17.96 -40.39
CA PRO A 206 -15.37 -18.61 -41.02
C PRO A 206 -15.68 -18.08 -42.43
N LEU A 207 -15.57 -16.76 -42.66
CA LEU A 207 -15.79 -16.14 -43.97
C LEU A 207 -14.81 -16.67 -45.02
N VAL A 208 -13.50 -16.67 -44.73
CA VAL A 208 -12.48 -17.13 -45.68
C VAL A 208 -12.56 -18.65 -45.90
N PHE A 209 -12.90 -19.42 -44.87
CA PHE A 209 -13.10 -20.86 -44.98
C PHE A 209 -14.35 -21.19 -45.83
N GLY A 210 -15.46 -20.48 -45.61
CA GLY A 210 -16.67 -20.60 -46.43
C GLY A 210 -16.42 -20.26 -47.89
N LEU A 211 -15.64 -19.22 -48.18
CA LEU A 211 -15.26 -18.87 -49.55
C LEU A 211 -14.42 -19.98 -50.22
N ALA A 212 -13.49 -20.60 -49.49
CA ALA A 212 -12.70 -21.71 -49.99
C ALA A 212 -13.57 -22.95 -50.32
N GLU A 213 -14.59 -23.22 -49.50
CA GLU A 213 -15.55 -24.32 -49.72
C GLU A 213 -16.52 -24.05 -50.88
N GLU A 214 -17.05 -22.82 -51.00
CA GLU A 214 -17.89 -22.41 -52.13
C GLU A 214 -17.15 -22.52 -53.47
N LEU A 215 -15.86 -22.18 -53.48
CA LEU A 215 -14.97 -22.36 -54.63
C LEU A 215 -14.71 -23.83 -54.97
N GLY A 216 -14.65 -24.70 -53.96
CA GLY A 216 -14.50 -26.15 -54.14
C GLY A 216 -15.74 -26.83 -54.73
N ASN A 217 -16.93 -26.25 -54.53
CA ASN A 217 -18.23 -26.84 -54.90
C ASN A 217 -18.97 -26.09 -56.03
N PHE A 218 -18.24 -25.30 -56.82
CA PHE A 218 -18.79 -24.28 -57.72
C PHE A 218 -19.48 -24.85 -58.98
N ASN A 219 -20.81 -24.74 -59.08
CA ASN A 219 -21.61 -25.31 -60.19
C ASN A 219 -22.50 -24.31 -60.99
N SER A 220 -22.55 -23.01 -60.65
CA SER A 220 -23.46 -22.06 -61.32
C SER A 220 -23.01 -20.59 -61.30
N SER A 221 -23.61 -19.76 -62.17
CA SER A 221 -23.28 -18.32 -62.33
C SER A 221 -23.72 -17.42 -61.16
N SER A 222 -24.70 -17.85 -60.35
CA SER A 222 -25.14 -17.12 -59.14
C SER A 222 -24.08 -17.11 -58.04
N SER A 223 -23.15 -18.07 -58.06
CA SER A 223 -22.09 -18.20 -57.06
C SER A 223 -20.94 -17.21 -57.26
N VAL A 224 -20.76 -16.61 -58.46
CA VAL A 224 -19.67 -15.62 -58.72
C VAL A 224 -19.91 -14.33 -57.95
N SER A 225 -21.15 -13.83 -57.94
CA SER A 225 -21.50 -12.60 -57.20
C SER A 225 -21.37 -12.78 -55.70
N SER A 226 -21.68 -13.98 -55.18
CA SER A 226 -21.48 -14.36 -53.76
C SER A 226 -20.00 -14.33 -53.39
N LEU A 227 -19.14 -14.94 -54.24
CA LEU A 227 -17.69 -14.93 -54.05
C LEU A 227 -17.11 -13.51 -54.06
N CYS A 228 -17.50 -12.66 -55.02
CA CYS A 228 -17.05 -11.27 -55.06
C CYS A 228 -17.44 -10.50 -53.79
N LEU A 229 -18.68 -10.67 -53.33
CA LEU A 229 -19.15 -10.03 -52.10
C LEU A 229 -18.35 -10.51 -50.88
N GLY A 230 -18.07 -11.81 -50.80
CA GLY A 230 -17.26 -12.38 -49.72
C GLY A 230 -15.80 -11.93 -49.74
N PHE A 231 -15.18 -11.74 -50.92
CA PHE A 231 -13.84 -11.18 -51.02
C PHE A 231 -13.78 -9.72 -50.59
N ILE A 232 -14.80 -8.91 -50.93
CA ILE A 232 -14.92 -7.51 -50.46
C ILE A 232 -15.12 -7.47 -48.93
N GLN A 233 -15.96 -8.35 -48.37
CA GLN A 233 -16.12 -8.46 -46.92
C GLN A 233 -14.80 -8.87 -46.25
N THR A 234 -14.09 -9.84 -46.83
CA THR A 234 -12.76 -10.27 -46.38
C THR A 234 -11.79 -9.10 -46.37
N GLU A 235 -11.79 -8.25 -47.40
CA GLU A 235 -10.96 -7.05 -47.50
C GLU A 235 -11.26 -6.04 -46.38
N GLN A 236 -12.54 -5.81 -46.06
CA GLN A 236 -12.96 -4.93 -44.97
C GLN A 236 -12.52 -5.45 -43.60
N PHE A 237 -12.68 -6.75 -43.33
CA PHE A 237 -12.22 -7.37 -42.10
C PHE A 237 -10.69 -7.38 -42.00
N VAL A 238 -9.99 -7.56 -43.11
CA VAL A 238 -8.54 -7.43 -43.19
C VAL A 238 -8.16 -6.00 -42.83
N HIS A 239 -8.74 -4.97 -43.45
CA HIS A 239 -8.43 -3.58 -43.09
C HIS A 239 -8.70 -3.22 -41.62
N ALA A 240 -9.75 -3.75 -41.01
CA ALA A 240 -10.04 -3.56 -39.59
C ALA A 240 -8.95 -4.13 -38.67
N LEU A 241 -8.23 -5.17 -39.10
CA LEU A 241 -7.17 -5.81 -38.33
C LEU A 241 -5.79 -5.16 -38.48
N LYS A 242 -5.64 -4.21 -39.42
CA LYS A 242 -4.47 -3.36 -39.52
C LYS A 242 -4.52 -2.24 -38.46
N ASP A 243 -4.70 -2.64 -37.22
CA ASP A 243 -4.78 -1.75 -36.09
C ASP A 243 -3.41 -1.66 -35.40
N GLU A 244 -2.93 -0.44 -35.16
CA GLU A 244 -1.70 -0.19 -34.40
C GLU A 244 -1.74 -0.84 -33.01
N LEU A 245 -2.94 -1.04 -32.46
CA LEU A 245 -3.15 -1.74 -31.19
C LEU A 245 -2.74 -3.22 -31.25
N VAL A 246 -2.94 -3.90 -32.38
CA VAL A 246 -2.52 -5.31 -32.55
C VAL A 246 -1.01 -5.40 -32.59
N LYS A 247 -0.36 -4.50 -33.32
CA LYS A 247 1.08 -4.42 -33.44
C LYS A 247 1.75 -4.07 -32.09
N SER A 248 1.23 -3.06 -31.39
CA SER A 248 1.76 -2.65 -30.08
C SER A 248 1.59 -3.75 -29.02
N ALA A 249 0.47 -4.47 -29.03
CA ALA A 249 0.23 -5.57 -28.10
C ALA A 249 1.11 -6.80 -28.36
N LEU A 250 1.38 -7.16 -29.62
CA LEU A 250 2.30 -8.24 -29.96
C LEU A 250 3.73 -7.94 -29.51
N MET A 251 4.19 -6.70 -29.71
CA MET A 251 5.50 -6.26 -29.20
C MET A 251 5.55 -6.33 -27.67
N ALA A 252 4.50 -5.88 -26.98
CA ALA A 252 4.40 -5.94 -25.52
C ALA A 252 4.48 -7.38 -24.97
N ILE A 253 3.75 -8.33 -25.60
CA ILE A 253 3.80 -9.76 -25.25
C ILE A 253 5.23 -10.30 -25.39
N HIS A 254 5.90 -9.97 -26.50
CA HIS A 254 7.25 -10.46 -26.77
C HIS A 254 8.28 -9.94 -25.75
N HIS A 255 8.24 -8.64 -25.43
CA HIS A 255 9.10 -8.05 -24.40
C HIS A 255 8.87 -8.69 -23.01
N GLN A 256 7.62 -9.00 -22.67
CA GLN A 256 7.27 -9.61 -21.38
C GLN A 256 7.71 -11.07 -21.28
N CYS A 257 7.61 -11.85 -22.36
CA CYS A 257 8.16 -13.21 -22.43
C CYS A 257 9.69 -13.22 -22.30
N ARG A 258 10.37 -12.23 -22.91
CA ARG A 258 11.84 -12.08 -22.81
C ARG A 258 12.31 -11.66 -21.41
N ALA A 259 11.54 -10.82 -20.72
CA ALA A 259 11.84 -10.45 -19.33
C ALA A 259 11.74 -11.68 -18.38
N ASN A 260 10.74 -12.54 -18.60
CA ASN A 260 10.55 -13.75 -17.79
C ASN A 260 11.60 -14.84 -18.06
N CYS A 261 12.10 -15.00 -19.30
CA CYS A 261 13.15 -15.98 -19.58
C CYS A 261 14.51 -15.58 -18.99
N ASN A 262 14.82 -14.28 -18.94
CA ASN A 262 16.03 -13.77 -18.28
C ASN A 262 15.93 -13.78 -16.74
N SER A 263 14.72 -13.83 -16.18
CA SER A 263 14.47 -13.97 -14.73
C SER A 263 14.60 -15.40 -14.22
N SER A 264 14.73 -16.40 -15.10
CA SER A 264 14.64 -17.83 -14.72
C SER A 264 15.86 -18.39 -13.98
N HIS A 265 16.88 -17.57 -13.66
CA HIS A 265 18.04 -18.03 -12.88
C HIS A 265 18.01 -17.73 -11.38
N VAL A 266 16.99 -17.05 -10.83
CA VAL A 266 16.91 -16.86 -9.37
C VAL A 266 15.43 -16.81 -8.90
N HIS A 267 15.04 -17.87 -8.17
CA HIS A 267 13.80 -18.09 -7.40
C HIS A 267 12.57 -18.67 -8.14
N SER A 268 12.53 -20.00 -8.23
CA SER A 268 11.27 -20.74 -8.25
C SER A 268 10.61 -20.69 -6.86
N ASN A 269 9.31 -20.37 -6.87
CA ASN A 269 8.39 -20.43 -5.73
C ASN A 269 8.45 -21.78 -5.00
N GLY A 270 8.51 -21.74 -3.66
CA GLY A 270 8.39 -22.91 -2.80
C GLY A 270 7.58 -22.56 -1.55
N LEU A 271 6.26 -22.70 -1.66
CA LEU A 271 5.37 -22.88 -0.52
C LEU A 271 5.38 -24.38 -0.17
N LEU A 272 5.38 -24.69 1.14
CA LEU A 272 5.15 -25.97 1.83
C LEU A 272 6.35 -26.46 2.67
N CYS A 273 6.16 -26.39 3.99
CA CYS A 273 6.90 -27.15 4.99
C CYS A 273 6.37 -28.59 5.03
N GLU A 274 7.24 -29.59 4.91
CA GLU A 274 7.09 -30.91 5.54
C GLU A 274 8.45 -31.39 6.07
N ASN A 275 8.40 -32.13 7.18
CA ASN A 275 9.52 -32.49 8.06
C ASN A 275 10.21 -33.81 7.67
N SER A 276 11.56 -33.79 7.57
CA SER A 276 12.60 -34.79 8.01
C SER A 276 12.59 -36.27 7.51
N PRO A 277 13.70 -37.08 7.63
CA PRO A 277 15.11 -36.82 7.97
C PRO A 277 16.19 -37.40 6.99
N VAL A 278 17.43 -36.93 7.19
CA VAL A 278 18.80 -37.34 6.76
C VAL A 278 19.04 -38.70 6.04
N SER A 279 19.87 -38.67 4.97
CA SER A 279 20.91 -39.68 4.61
C SER A 279 21.96 -39.09 3.64
N GLN A 280 23.23 -39.48 3.82
CA GLN A 280 24.44 -38.99 3.14
C GLN A 280 24.75 -39.68 1.79
N ASP A 281 25.71 -39.06 1.06
CA ASP A 281 26.66 -39.58 0.05
C ASP A 281 26.40 -39.41 -1.46
N GLY A 282 27.43 -38.90 -2.15
CA GLY A 282 27.81 -39.33 -3.51
C GLY A 282 27.77 -38.29 -4.64
N GLN A 283 28.92 -38.09 -5.30
CA GLN A 283 29.19 -37.21 -6.46
C GLN A 283 28.27 -37.40 -7.69
N PRO A 284 28.18 -36.41 -8.61
CA PRO A 284 27.39 -36.53 -9.85
C PRO A 284 28.19 -37.20 -10.99
N PRO A 285 27.57 -38.06 -11.83
CA PRO A 285 28.13 -38.45 -13.10
C PRO A 285 27.64 -37.56 -14.26
N LEU A 286 28.56 -37.38 -15.22
CA LEU A 286 28.41 -36.74 -16.52
C LEU A 286 27.34 -37.41 -17.39
N GLY A 287 26.51 -36.60 -18.05
CA GLY A 287 25.57 -37.03 -19.08
C GLY A 287 25.15 -35.85 -19.98
N HIS A 288 25.43 -35.99 -21.27
CA HIS A 288 25.24 -35.03 -22.36
C HIS A 288 23.78 -34.99 -22.89
N GLN A 289 23.45 -33.89 -23.60
CA GLN A 289 22.33 -33.69 -24.58
C GLN A 289 20.95 -33.43 -23.95
N ASP A 290 20.16 -32.39 -24.26
CA ASP A 290 20.12 -31.39 -25.33
C ASP A 290 19.44 -30.12 -24.78
N VAL A 291 20.09 -28.95 -24.86
CA VAL A 291 19.39 -27.65 -24.74
C VAL A 291 19.75 -26.86 -25.98
N ALA A 292 18.98 -27.10 -27.04
CA ALA A 292 19.00 -26.26 -28.23
C ALA A 292 18.59 -24.84 -27.82
N ARG A 293 19.58 -23.97 -27.94
CA ARG A 293 19.58 -22.52 -27.82
C ARG A 293 18.49 -21.90 -28.70
N TRP A 294 17.42 -21.40 -28.09
CA TRP A 294 16.42 -20.56 -28.75
C TRP A 294 16.94 -19.10 -28.81
N ASP A 295 18.04 -18.87 -29.54
CA ASP A 295 18.47 -17.52 -29.94
C ASP A 295 17.82 -17.16 -31.29
N ALA A 296 16.49 -17.17 -31.36
CA ALA A 296 15.77 -16.56 -32.47
C ALA A 296 15.54 -15.09 -32.14
N GLU A 297 16.35 -14.22 -32.72
CA GLU A 297 16.15 -12.77 -32.71
C GLU A 297 14.74 -12.47 -33.26
N TYR A 298 13.89 -11.83 -32.46
CA TYR A 298 12.54 -11.50 -32.87
C TYR A 298 12.59 -10.47 -33.99
N ASP A 299 11.99 -10.85 -35.11
CA ASP A 299 11.91 -10.03 -36.29
C ASP A 299 10.73 -9.07 -36.12
N GLU A 300 11.01 -7.79 -35.83
CA GLU A 300 10.00 -6.72 -35.70
C GLU A 300 9.08 -6.62 -36.93
N GLU A 301 9.53 -7.12 -38.08
CA GLU A 301 8.78 -7.12 -39.34
C GLU A 301 7.95 -8.38 -39.55
N GLU A 302 7.92 -9.35 -38.62
CA GLU A 302 7.22 -10.63 -38.84
C GLU A 302 5.70 -10.43 -39.00
N TRP A 303 5.09 -9.55 -38.20
CA TRP A 303 3.68 -9.18 -38.34
C TRP A 303 3.44 -8.42 -39.65
N ASP A 304 4.29 -7.44 -39.97
CA ASP A 304 4.17 -6.64 -41.19
C ASP A 304 4.35 -7.50 -42.45
N ARG A 305 5.19 -8.54 -42.40
CA ARG A 305 5.42 -9.49 -43.49
C ARG A 305 4.27 -10.50 -43.62
N ALA A 306 3.78 -11.05 -42.52
CA ALA A 306 2.58 -11.90 -42.50
C ALA A 306 1.38 -11.13 -43.07
N TRP A 307 1.25 -9.86 -42.69
CA TRP A 307 0.19 -8.98 -43.16
C TRP A 307 0.33 -8.60 -44.64
N ALA A 308 1.53 -8.28 -45.10
CA ALA A 308 1.82 -8.00 -46.51
C ALA A 308 1.51 -9.21 -47.40
N ASN A 309 1.70 -10.44 -46.90
CA ASN A 309 1.37 -11.66 -47.63
C ASN A 309 -0.15 -11.83 -47.80
N VAL A 310 -0.95 -11.58 -46.75
CA VAL A 310 -2.42 -11.60 -46.84
C VAL A 310 -2.92 -10.57 -47.86
N ALA A 311 -2.42 -9.34 -47.80
CA ALA A 311 -2.82 -8.27 -48.73
C ALA A 311 -2.42 -8.56 -50.19
N LYS A 312 -1.23 -9.12 -50.42
CA LYS A 312 -0.77 -9.52 -51.77
C LYS A 312 -1.66 -10.63 -52.35
N ILE A 313 -1.96 -11.67 -51.57
CA ILE A 313 -2.77 -12.79 -52.04
C ILE A 313 -4.21 -12.33 -52.33
N LEU A 314 -4.79 -11.50 -51.45
CA LEU A 314 -6.13 -10.94 -51.65
C LEU A 314 -6.19 -10.08 -52.93
N ASN A 315 -5.21 -9.20 -53.15
CA ASN A 315 -5.11 -8.41 -54.39
C ASN A 315 -4.96 -9.28 -55.64
N CYS A 316 -4.14 -10.34 -55.58
CA CYS A 316 -4.03 -11.30 -56.69
C CYS A 316 -5.39 -11.96 -57.01
N ILE A 317 -6.15 -12.32 -55.99
CA ILE A 317 -7.49 -12.90 -56.14
C ILE A 317 -8.45 -11.87 -56.76
N VAL A 318 -8.50 -10.64 -56.25
CA VAL A 318 -9.37 -9.57 -56.77
C VAL A 318 -9.06 -9.28 -58.25
N VAL A 319 -7.78 -9.13 -58.61
CA VAL A 319 -7.35 -8.89 -60.00
C VAL A 319 -7.70 -10.06 -60.91
N MET A 320 -7.57 -11.31 -60.43
CA MET A 320 -7.95 -12.49 -61.20
C MET A 320 -9.47 -12.58 -61.42
N VAL A 321 -10.26 -12.27 -60.39
CA VAL A 321 -11.72 -12.26 -60.45
C VAL A 321 -12.24 -11.14 -61.37
N ASP A 322 -11.66 -9.94 -61.29
CA ASP A 322 -11.99 -8.81 -62.16
C ASP A 322 -11.64 -9.09 -63.63
N ARG A 323 -10.48 -9.72 -63.89
CA ARG A 323 -10.05 -10.06 -65.25
C ARG A 323 -10.96 -11.11 -65.89
N ASP A 324 -11.49 -12.08 -65.14
CA ASP A 324 -12.46 -13.05 -65.66
C ASP A 324 -13.87 -12.47 -65.79
N LEU A 325 -14.30 -11.60 -64.87
CA LEU A 325 -15.57 -10.87 -64.97
C LEU A 325 -15.60 -9.97 -66.22
N ILE A 326 -14.51 -9.23 -66.47
CA ILE A 326 -14.29 -8.47 -67.70
C ILE A 326 -14.25 -9.39 -68.91
N GLY A 327 -13.57 -10.55 -68.82
CA GLY A 327 -13.52 -11.55 -69.89
C GLY A 327 -14.89 -12.18 -70.23
N ARG A 328 -15.80 -12.29 -69.26
CA ARG A 328 -17.20 -12.73 -69.46
C ARG A 328 -18.08 -11.62 -70.02
N LEU A 329 -17.90 -10.37 -69.57
CA LEU A 329 -18.58 -9.20 -70.11
C LEU A 329 -18.22 -8.97 -71.59
N VAL A 330 -16.92 -9.06 -71.92
CA VAL A 330 -16.40 -8.97 -73.30
C VAL A 330 -16.90 -10.14 -74.15
N ARG A 331 -16.92 -11.38 -73.63
CA ARG A 331 -17.52 -12.52 -74.35
C ARG A 331 -19.02 -12.35 -74.59
N SER A 332 -19.75 -11.78 -73.63
CA SER A 332 -21.18 -11.45 -73.76
C SER A 332 -21.42 -10.42 -74.86
N VAL A 333 -20.64 -9.34 -74.88
CA VAL A 333 -20.71 -8.28 -75.90
C VAL A 333 -20.37 -8.82 -77.30
N ILE A 334 -19.30 -9.63 -77.43
CA ILE A 334 -18.90 -10.25 -78.70
C ILE A 334 -19.96 -11.26 -79.20
N LYS A 335 -20.62 -11.99 -78.28
CA LYS A 335 -21.69 -12.94 -78.62
C LYS A 335 -22.98 -12.21 -79.05
N ALA A 336 -23.25 -11.04 -78.47
CA ALA A 336 -24.33 -10.14 -78.88
C ALA A 336 -24.06 -9.47 -80.24
N GLU A 337 -22.80 -9.16 -80.57
CA GLU A 337 -22.41 -8.62 -81.88
C GLU A 337 -22.42 -9.68 -82.99
N LYS A 338 -22.05 -10.94 -82.70
CA LYS A 338 -22.09 -12.04 -83.70
C LYS A 338 -23.50 -12.48 -84.09
N LEU A 339 -24.55 -12.15 -83.31
CA LEU A 339 -25.93 -12.48 -83.64
C LEU A 339 -26.58 -11.48 -84.63
N LYS A 340 -25.87 -10.41 -85.05
CA LYS A 340 -26.39 -9.39 -85.99
C LYS A 340 -25.91 -9.52 -87.44
N ARG A 341 -25.18 -10.58 -87.83
CA ARG A 341 -24.83 -10.87 -89.24
C ARG A 341 -24.96 -12.38 -89.56
N CYS A 342 -26.00 -12.76 -90.31
CA CYS A 342 -26.37 -14.10 -90.81
C CYS A 342 -25.49 -14.60 -91.99
N PRO A 343 -25.68 -15.79 -92.62
CA PRO A 343 -26.30 -17.09 -92.25
C PRO A 343 -25.33 -18.32 -92.40
N SER A 344 -25.79 -19.55 -92.09
CA SER A 344 -25.07 -20.87 -92.13
C SER A 344 -24.97 -21.51 -93.55
N PRO A 345 -24.40 -22.74 -93.83
CA PRO A 345 -23.74 -23.82 -93.04
C PRO A 345 -22.45 -24.42 -93.75
N PRO A 346 -21.92 -25.69 -93.59
CA PRO A 346 -22.18 -26.80 -92.64
C PRO A 346 -20.95 -27.43 -91.92
N ALA A 347 -21.28 -28.39 -91.05
CA ALA A 347 -20.54 -29.20 -90.06
C ALA A 347 -19.07 -29.63 -90.28
N SER A 348 -18.29 -29.55 -89.18
CA SER A 348 -17.43 -30.64 -88.70
C SER A 348 -17.18 -30.51 -87.18
N PRO A 349 -16.92 -31.62 -86.46
CA PRO A 349 -17.04 -31.67 -85.00
C PRO A 349 -15.70 -31.38 -84.33
N SER A 350 -15.59 -30.26 -83.62
CA SER A 350 -14.50 -30.05 -82.67
C SER A 350 -15.05 -29.79 -81.28
N ARG A 351 -14.98 -30.85 -80.47
CA ARG A 351 -15.00 -30.82 -79.01
C ARG A 351 -14.08 -29.70 -78.50
N SER A 352 -14.60 -28.84 -77.63
CA SER A 352 -13.83 -28.20 -76.56
C SER A 352 -14.79 -27.66 -75.50
N SER A 353 -15.51 -28.57 -74.85
CA SER A 353 -16.03 -28.35 -73.51
C SER A 353 -14.85 -28.37 -72.52
N SER A 354 -14.06 -27.30 -72.44
CA SER A 354 -12.99 -27.21 -71.43
C SER A 354 -12.57 -25.78 -71.05
N SER A 355 -13.40 -24.75 -71.29
CA SER A 355 -13.06 -23.38 -70.82
C SER A 355 -13.61 -23.05 -69.42
N ALA A 356 -14.38 -23.95 -68.80
CA ALA A 356 -14.90 -23.74 -67.44
C ALA A 356 -13.85 -24.03 -66.34
N SER A 357 -12.85 -24.88 -66.62
CA SER A 357 -11.92 -25.42 -65.61
C SER A 357 -10.62 -24.63 -65.40
N SER A 358 -10.19 -23.75 -66.32
CA SER A 358 -8.81 -23.20 -66.25
C SER A 358 -8.60 -22.12 -65.19
N TRP A 359 -9.63 -21.36 -64.82
CA TRP A 359 -9.51 -20.31 -63.81
C TRP A 359 -9.66 -20.87 -62.38
N GLN A 360 -10.46 -21.93 -62.22
CA GLN A 360 -10.65 -22.63 -60.94
C GLN A 360 -9.34 -23.31 -60.49
N GLU A 361 -8.63 -23.97 -61.42
CA GLU A 361 -7.32 -24.58 -61.16
C GLU A 361 -6.26 -23.56 -60.72
N GLN A 362 -6.36 -22.30 -61.17
CA GLN A 362 -5.43 -21.22 -60.82
C GLN A 362 -5.82 -20.48 -59.52
N LEU A 363 -7.12 -20.42 -59.20
CA LEU A 363 -7.63 -19.69 -58.04
C LEU A 363 -7.58 -20.51 -56.75
N LEU A 364 -7.78 -21.84 -56.84
CA LEU A 364 -7.79 -22.73 -55.68
C LEU A 364 -6.49 -22.68 -54.85
N PRO A 365 -5.28 -22.70 -55.44
CA PRO A 365 -4.04 -22.55 -54.65
C PRO A 365 -3.94 -21.21 -53.92
N LEU A 366 -4.41 -20.11 -54.53
CA LEU A 366 -4.39 -18.78 -53.91
C LEU A 366 -5.34 -18.69 -52.72
N VAL A 367 -6.51 -19.31 -52.83
CA VAL A 367 -7.53 -19.31 -51.77
C VAL A 367 -7.13 -20.22 -50.61
N VAL A 368 -6.49 -21.38 -50.90
CA VAL A 368 -5.89 -22.23 -49.86
C VAL A 368 -4.74 -21.50 -49.16
N THR A 369 -3.88 -20.80 -49.90
CA THR A 369 -2.80 -20.00 -49.30
C THR A 369 -3.36 -18.84 -48.46
N LEU A 370 -4.40 -18.15 -48.94
CA LEU A 370 -5.10 -17.10 -48.19
C LEU A 370 -5.66 -17.65 -46.88
N ARG A 371 -6.31 -18.82 -46.91
CA ARG A 371 -6.85 -19.51 -45.73
C ARG A 371 -5.76 -19.76 -44.69
N ASP A 372 -4.59 -20.22 -45.13
CA ASP A 372 -3.49 -20.54 -44.23
C ASP A 372 -2.84 -19.28 -43.63
N CYS A 373 -2.63 -18.23 -44.44
CA CYS A 373 -2.12 -16.93 -43.96
C CYS A 373 -3.12 -16.24 -43.00
N VAL A 374 -4.42 -16.28 -43.31
CA VAL A 374 -5.48 -15.71 -42.45
C VAL A 374 -5.57 -16.47 -41.13
N ARG A 375 -5.45 -17.81 -41.14
CA ARG A 375 -5.42 -18.61 -39.90
C ARG A 375 -4.28 -18.16 -38.98
N GLU A 376 -3.08 -17.97 -39.51
CA GLU A 376 -1.93 -17.51 -38.72
C GLU A 376 -2.15 -16.08 -38.17
N ALA A 377 -2.61 -15.16 -39.02
CA ALA A 377 -2.89 -13.79 -38.62
C ALA A 377 -3.97 -13.69 -37.54
N VAL A 378 -5.04 -14.50 -37.67
CA VAL A 378 -6.14 -14.60 -36.69
C VAL A 378 -5.65 -15.09 -35.34
N VAL A 379 -4.75 -16.09 -35.31
CA VAL A 379 -4.17 -16.59 -34.05
C VAL A 379 -3.35 -15.49 -33.36
N LYS A 380 -2.50 -14.79 -34.11
CA LYS A 380 -1.67 -13.69 -33.58
C LYS A 380 -2.54 -12.51 -33.08
N ALA A 381 -3.51 -12.05 -33.89
CA ALA A 381 -4.42 -10.98 -33.51
C ALA A 381 -5.27 -11.34 -32.28
N ARG A 382 -5.74 -12.59 -32.19
CA ARG A 382 -6.51 -13.07 -31.04
C ARG A 382 -5.68 -13.08 -29.76
N ALA A 383 -4.43 -13.54 -29.82
CA ALA A 383 -3.52 -13.50 -28.68
C ALA A 383 -3.26 -12.06 -28.22
N ALA A 384 -2.98 -11.15 -29.17
CA ALA A 384 -2.74 -9.74 -28.92
C ALA A 384 -3.91 -9.03 -28.24
N MET A 385 -5.13 -9.17 -28.78
CA MET A 385 -6.31 -8.50 -28.23
C MET A 385 -6.78 -9.11 -26.90
N THR A 386 -6.62 -10.43 -26.74
CA THR A 386 -6.88 -11.07 -25.44
C THR A 386 -5.92 -10.52 -24.37
N PHE A 387 -4.65 -10.30 -24.71
CA PHE A 387 -3.68 -9.67 -23.83
C PHE A 387 -4.08 -8.24 -23.43
N VAL A 388 -4.51 -7.40 -24.39
CA VAL A 388 -5.00 -6.03 -24.11
C VAL A 388 -6.16 -6.05 -23.11
N ILE A 389 -7.15 -6.93 -23.32
CA ILE A 389 -8.33 -7.05 -22.44
C ILE A 389 -7.93 -7.53 -21.05
N LEU A 390 -7.03 -8.51 -20.96
CA LEU A 390 -6.54 -9.01 -19.68
C LEU A 390 -5.76 -7.93 -18.92
N GLN A 391 -4.89 -7.16 -19.59
CA GLN A 391 -4.16 -6.06 -18.95
C GLN A 391 -5.07 -4.90 -18.53
N GLY A 392 -6.08 -4.56 -19.34
CA GLY A 392 -7.09 -3.55 -19.00
C GLY A 392 -7.98 -3.95 -17.82
N ALA A 393 -8.36 -5.23 -17.71
CA ALA A 393 -9.11 -5.78 -16.58
C ALA A 393 -8.27 -5.85 -15.29
N VAL A 394 -6.95 -5.98 -15.43
CA VAL A 394 -5.98 -6.04 -14.33
C VAL A 394 -5.63 -4.62 -13.82
N ALA A 395 -5.75 -3.57 -14.63
CA ALA A 395 -5.45 -2.19 -14.24
C ALA A 395 -6.18 -1.66 -12.97
N PRO A 396 -7.50 -1.87 -12.77
CA PRO A 396 -8.20 -1.40 -11.56
C PRO A 396 -7.86 -2.21 -10.29
N THR A 397 -7.46 -3.47 -10.42
CA THR A 397 -7.03 -4.32 -9.28
C THR A 397 -5.55 -4.15 -8.95
N VAL A 398 -4.70 -3.84 -9.95
CA VAL A 398 -3.25 -3.61 -9.81
C VAL A 398 -2.88 -2.21 -9.34
N GLY A 399 -3.81 -1.25 -9.31
CA GLY A 399 -3.56 0.09 -8.76
C GLY A 399 -3.10 0.12 -7.29
N ARG A 400 -3.22 -0.99 -6.55
CA ARG A 400 -2.80 -1.11 -5.14
C ARG A 400 -1.52 -1.94 -4.92
N GLY A 401 -1.00 -2.63 -5.96
CA GLY A 401 0.16 -3.52 -5.86
C GLY A 401 -0.18 -4.96 -5.42
N PRO A 402 0.82 -5.86 -5.30
CA PRO A 402 0.62 -7.24 -4.86
C PRO A 402 -0.13 -7.30 -3.52
N VAL A 403 -0.99 -8.31 -3.35
CA VAL A 403 -1.84 -8.49 -2.15
C VAL A 403 -1.04 -8.33 -0.85
N GLN A 404 0.19 -8.84 -0.81
CA GLN A 404 1.09 -8.74 0.35
C GLN A 404 1.47 -7.28 0.67
N ILE A 405 1.76 -6.45 -0.34
CA ILE A 405 2.09 -5.02 -0.16
C ILE A 405 0.85 -4.26 0.32
N VAL A 406 -0.32 -4.56 -0.23
CA VAL A 406 -1.61 -3.96 0.19
C VAL A 406 -1.92 -4.32 1.65
N GLN A 407 -1.80 -5.59 1.99
CA GLN A 407 -2.02 -6.09 3.35
C GLN A 407 -1.05 -5.44 4.34
N ARG A 408 0.24 -5.34 3.98
CA ARG A 408 1.26 -4.64 4.77
C ARG A 408 0.89 -3.18 5.00
N ARG A 409 0.44 -2.47 3.96
CA ARG A 409 -0.01 -1.08 4.04
C ARG A 409 -1.23 -0.91 4.96
N HIS A 410 -2.21 -1.80 4.86
CA HIS A 410 -3.38 -1.76 5.74
C HIS A 410 -3.01 -2.06 7.20
N ALA A 411 -2.09 -3.01 7.42
CA ALA A 411 -1.57 -3.33 8.74
C ALA A 411 -0.92 -2.11 9.41
N VAL A 412 0.07 -1.50 8.75
CA VAL A 412 0.78 -0.33 9.30
C VAL A 412 -0.14 0.88 9.46
N PHE A 413 -1.08 1.10 8.54
CA PHE A 413 -2.08 2.15 8.65
C PHE A 413 -3.00 1.93 9.85
N SER A 414 -3.48 0.69 10.08
CA SER A 414 -4.31 0.34 11.23
C SER A 414 -3.61 0.61 12.56
N GLN A 415 -2.34 0.19 12.67
CA GLN A 415 -1.53 0.42 13.86
C GLN A 415 -1.33 1.93 14.12
N ALA A 416 -1.00 2.70 13.08
CA ALA A 416 -0.79 4.14 13.18
C ALA A 416 -2.09 4.90 13.49
N LEU A 417 -3.21 4.53 12.86
CA LEU A 417 -4.53 5.12 13.10
C LEU A 417 -4.96 4.89 14.54
N SER A 418 -4.79 3.68 15.07
CA SER A 418 -5.16 3.36 16.44
C SER A 418 -4.45 4.25 17.46
N ALA A 419 -3.15 4.51 17.26
CA ALA A 419 -2.38 5.42 18.08
C ALA A 419 -2.83 6.88 17.93
N LEU A 420 -3.09 7.34 16.70
CA LEU A 420 -3.59 8.68 16.42
C LEU A 420 -4.94 8.94 17.09
N VAL A 421 -5.90 8.03 16.91
CA VAL A 421 -7.24 8.20 17.47
C VAL A 421 -7.19 8.20 18.99
N CYS A 422 -6.39 7.33 19.61
CA CYS A 422 -6.18 7.34 21.05
C CYS A 422 -5.67 8.71 21.54
N GLY A 423 -4.64 9.24 20.90
CA GLY A 423 -4.09 10.54 21.26
C GLY A 423 -5.04 11.71 20.97
N PHE A 424 -5.77 11.67 19.86
CA PHE A 424 -6.77 12.69 19.53
C PHE A 424 -7.92 12.69 20.52
N MET A 425 -8.42 11.53 20.94
CA MET A 425 -9.48 11.46 21.95
C MET A 425 -9.02 12.13 23.25
N LEU A 426 -7.84 11.76 23.77
CA LEU A 426 -7.34 12.39 24.99
C LEU A 426 -7.19 13.92 24.86
N LYS A 427 -6.63 14.37 23.73
CA LYS A 427 -6.48 15.79 23.42
C LYS A 427 -7.81 16.51 23.32
N LEU A 428 -8.79 15.90 22.64
CA LEU A 428 -10.13 16.45 22.47
C LEU A 428 -10.75 16.65 23.84
N TYR A 429 -10.88 15.57 24.64
CA TYR A 429 -11.51 15.63 25.96
C TYR A 429 -10.81 16.60 26.92
N GLY A 430 -9.47 16.66 26.91
CA GLY A 430 -8.71 17.60 27.73
C GLY A 430 -8.76 19.05 27.25
N GLY A 431 -9.17 19.30 26.00
CA GLY A 431 -9.19 20.62 25.37
C GLY A 431 -10.58 21.21 25.14
N LEU A 432 -11.64 20.56 25.60
CA LEU A 432 -13.02 21.03 25.39
C LEU A 432 -13.32 22.39 26.05
N GLU A 433 -12.57 22.71 27.11
CA GLU A 433 -12.70 23.98 27.83
C GLU A 433 -11.77 25.07 27.24
N ASP A 434 -10.88 24.72 26.31
CA ASP A 434 -9.93 25.63 25.68
C ASP A 434 -10.50 26.19 24.36
N PRO A 435 -10.95 27.45 24.31
CA PRO A 435 -11.53 28.04 23.12
C PRO A 435 -10.52 28.18 21.97
N ASP A 436 -9.23 28.40 22.27
CA ASP A 436 -8.19 28.53 21.26
C ASP A 436 -7.93 27.17 20.59
N PHE A 437 -7.96 26.09 21.38
CA PHE A 437 -7.88 24.74 20.85
C PHE A 437 -9.07 24.40 19.94
N LEU A 438 -10.30 24.70 20.38
CA LEU A 438 -11.50 24.46 19.56
C LEU A 438 -11.46 25.26 18.25
N GLN A 439 -11.01 26.51 18.29
CA GLN A 439 -10.80 27.33 17.10
C GLN A 439 -9.70 26.76 16.19
N GLN A 440 -8.62 26.21 16.76
CA GLN A 440 -7.57 25.52 16.01
C GLN A 440 -8.13 24.30 15.26
N LEU A 441 -8.97 23.47 15.91
CA LEU A 441 -9.59 22.32 15.27
C LEU A 441 -10.43 22.69 14.04
N LEU A 442 -11.13 23.84 14.09
CA LEU A 442 -11.97 24.34 13.00
C LEU A 442 -11.19 24.96 11.84
N SER A 443 -10.12 25.69 12.17
CA SER A 443 -9.35 26.49 11.20
C SER A 443 -8.23 25.71 10.54
N VAL A 444 -7.46 24.95 11.31
CA VAL A 444 -6.24 24.26 10.86
C VAL A 444 -6.43 22.74 10.93
N GLY A 445 -7.06 22.24 12.00
CA GLY A 445 -7.15 20.83 12.33
C GLY A 445 -6.19 20.47 13.48
N VAL A 446 -5.82 19.20 13.56
CA VAL A 446 -4.95 18.68 14.62
C VAL A 446 -3.57 18.27 14.08
N LEU A 447 -2.52 18.80 14.71
CA LEU A 447 -1.15 18.35 14.50
C LEU A 447 -0.93 17.02 15.22
N ALA A 448 -0.43 16.01 14.53
CA ALA A 448 -0.05 14.73 15.12
C ALA A 448 1.45 14.49 14.93
N GLN A 449 2.21 14.64 16.01
CA GLN A 449 3.66 14.50 15.99
C GLN A 449 4.06 13.08 16.40
N PHE A 450 4.66 12.35 15.47
CA PHE A 450 5.21 11.02 15.66
C PHE A 450 6.73 11.09 15.83
N GLU A 451 7.23 10.78 17.02
CA GLU A 451 8.66 10.60 17.29
C GLU A 451 9.01 9.14 17.10
N SER A 452 9.96 8.84 16.21
CA SER A 452 10.50 7.50 16.04
C SER A 452 11.90 7.41 16.64
N LEU A 453 12.05 6.51 17.61
CA LEU A 453 13.32 6.17 18.24
C LEU A 453 14.00 4.96 17.56
N LEU A 454 13.52 4.55 16.39
CA LEU A 454 14.11 3.48 15.59
C LEU A 454 15.51 3.88 15.10
N SER A 455 16.40 2.91 15.07
CA SER A 455 17.71 3.06 14.45
C SER A 455 17.59 2.86 12.94
N THR A 456 18.55 3.42 12.20
CA THR A 456 18.70 3.19 10.76
C THR A 456 19.52 1.93 10.46
N TYR A 457 19.38 0.89 11.31
CA TYR A 457 20.15 -0.35 11.19
C TYR A 457 19.27 -1.61 11.22
N GLY A 458 19.64 -2.61 10.41
CA GLY A 458 18.99 -3.91 10.36
C GLY A 458 17.49 -3.83 10.06
N ASP A 459 16.70 -4.64 10.78
CA ASP A 459 15.24 -4.69 10.63
C ASP A 459 14.56 -3.35 10.92
N GLU A 460 15.16 -2.48 11.75
CA GLU A 460 14.55 -1.19 12.13
C GLU A 460 14.48 -0.20 10.97
N VAL A 461 15.33 -0.35 9.95
CA VAL A 461 15.20 0.40 8.69
C VAL A 461 13.89 0.04 8.00
N GLY A 462 13.58 -1.25 7.89
CA GLY A 462 12.34 -1.71 7.28
C GLY A 462 11.11 -1.30 8.10
N MET A 463 11.22 -1.28 9.43
CA MET A 463 10.17 -0.75 10.30
C MET A 463 9.97 0.77 10.09
N LEU A 464 11.04 1.52 9.87
CA LEU A 464 10.97 2.94 9.59
C LEU A 464 10.33 3.22 8.23
N GLU A 465 10.65 2.40 7.21
CA GLU A 465 10.02 2.45 5.89
C GLU A 465 8.53 2.09 5.93
N ASP A 466 8.12 1.18 6.82
CA ASP A 466 6.72 0.87 7.11
C ASP A 466 6.00 2.05 7.78
N MET A 467 6.59 2.57 8.85
CA MET A 467 6.04 3.66 9.65
C MET A 467 5.90 4.95 8.83
N ASP A 468 6.87 5.28 7.98
CA ASP A 468 6.84 6.46 7.12
C ASP A 468 5.60 6.47 6.23
N VAL A 469 5.33 5.37 5.53
CA VAL A 469 4.15 5.24 4.67
C VAL A 469 2.87 5.21 5.49
N GLY A 470 2.85 4.45 6.59
CA GLY A 470 1.68 4.34 7.46
C GLY A 470 1.26 5.68 8.08
N VAL A 471 2.23 6.49 8.52
CA VAL A 471 1.99 7.83 9.08
C VAL A 471 1.61 8.83 7.99
N ALA A 472 2.26 8.78 6.83
CA ALA A 472 1.90 9.64 5.69
C ALA A 472 0.44 9.42 5.24
N ASP A 473 -0.04 8.16 5.25
CA ASP A 473 -1.43 7.84 4.91
C ASP A 473 -2.47 8.42 5.88
N LEU A 474 -2.07 8.79 7.11
CA LEU A 474 -2.97 9.47 8.05
C LEU A 474 -3.39 10.86 7.59
N SER A 475 -2.72 11.46 6.60
CA SER A 475 -3.14 12.75 6.03
C SER A 475 -4.49 12.66 5.30
N LYS A 476 -4.94 11.44 5.01
CA LYS A 476 -6.26 11.14 4.41
C LYS A 476 -7.36 11.00 5.46
N VAL A 477 -6.98 10.95 6.74
CA VAL A 477 -7.91 10.78 7.86
C VAL A 477 -8.45 12.14 8.27
N VAL A 478 -9.74 12.18 8.54
CA VAL A 478 -10.44 13.33 9.09
C VAL A 478 -11.27 12.87 10.28
N PHE A 479 -11.34 13.71 11.30
CA PHE A 479 -12.20 13.50 12.46
C PHE A 479 -13.52 14.25 12.31
N THR A 480 -14.57 13.72 12.90
CA THR A 480 -15.82 14.43 13.12
C THR A 480 -16.33 14.08 14.52
N VAL A 481 -16.90 15.05 15.21
CA VAL A 481 -17.40 14.84 16.58
C VAL A 481 -18.88 14.52 16.49
N THR A 482 -19.33 13.51 17.22
CA THR A 482 -20.73 13.07 17.24
C THR A 482 -21.26 12.97 18.65
N GLU A 483 -22.57 13.10 18.83
CA GLU A 483 -23.22 12.84 20.12
C GLU A 483 -23.29 11.32 20.37
N ALA A 484 -22.85 10.87 21.54
CA ALA A 484 -22.99 9.49 21.98
C ALA A 484 -24.45 9.18 22.35
N LYS A 485 -24.90 7.95 22.10
CA LYS A 485 -26.27 7.53 22.46
C LYS A 485 -26.45 7.41 23.97
N THR A 486 -25.43 6.89 24.64
CA THR A 486 -25.39 6.70 26.09
C THR A 486 -23.98 6.99 26.62
N GLU A 487 -23.84 7.04 27.94
CA GLU A 487 -22.53 7.15 28.61
C GLU A 487 -21.85 5.78 28.82
N GLN A 488 -22.36 4.72 28.18
CA GLN A 488 -21.74 3.40 28.23
C GLN A 488 -20.46 3.37 27.39
N GLN A 489 -19.50 2.54 27.81
CA GLN A 489 -18.18 2.45 27.20
C GLN A 489 -18.23 2.14 25.69
N ASP A 490 -19.12 1.25 25.24
CA ASP A 490 -19.23 0.85 23.84
C ASP A 490 -19.74 1.97 22.92
N ASP A 491 -20.64 2.82 23.42
CA ASP A 491 -21.19 3.96 22.67
C ASP A 491 -20.21 5.14 22.57
N LEU A 492 -19.17 5.12 23.41
CA LEU A 492 -18.11 6.12 23.46
C LEU A 492 -16.86 5.72 22.66
N LEU A 493 -16.88 4.56 21.98
CA LEU A 493 -15.79 4.14 21.10
C LEU A 493 -15.87 4.86 19.74
N PRO A 494 -14.73 5.32 19.20
CA PRO A 494 -14.68 5.95 17.89
C PRO A 494 -15.02 4.94 16.80
N THR A 495 -15.66 5.42 15.73
CA THR A 495 -16.04 4.57 14.60
C THR A 495 -15.62 5.10 13.25
N GLY A 496 -15.32 4.19 12.30
CA GLY A 496 -14.96 4.52 10.93
C GLY A 496 -13.49 4.24 10.58
N SER A 497 -13.10 4.59 9.35
CA SER A 497 -11.76 4.33 8.80
C SER A 497 -11.02 5.61 8.43
N PHE A 498 -11.43 6.27 7.34
CA PHE A 498 -10.88 7.56 6.92
C PHE A 498 -11.64 8.75 7.50
N VAL A 499 -12.94 8.59 7.73
CA VAL A 499 -13.75 9.54 8.51
C VAL A 499 -13.98 8.90 9.86
N VAL A 500 -13.22 9.31 10.87
CA VAL A 500 -13.33 8.78 12.22
C VAL A 500 -14.30 9.65 13.01
N LYS A 501 -15.42 9.05 13.39
CA LYS A 501 -16.42 9.65 14.27
C LYS A 501 -15.99 9.47 15.71
N VAL A 502 -15.85 10.56 16.44
CA VAL A 502 -15.48 10.57 17.86
C VAL A 502 -16.71 10.94 18.66
N PRO A 503 -17.33 9.97 19.36
CA PRO A 503 -18.51 10.25 20.17
C PRO A 503 -18.14 10.99 21.45
N LEU A 504 -18.93 11.99 21.84
CA LEU A 504 -18.86 12.66 23.14
C LEU A 504 -20.14 12.44 23.94
N PRO A 505 -20.07 12.40 25.28
CA PRO A 505 -21.25 12.36 26.14
C PRO A 505 -22.20 13.54 25.81
N PRO A 506 -23.53 13.35 25.91
CA PRO A 506 -24.52 14.39 25.55
C PRO A 506 -24.27 15.75 26.23
N GLU A 507 -23.94 15.75 27.52
CA GLU A 507 -23.66 17.00 28.26
C GLU A 507 -22.46 17.75 27.69
N THR A 508 -21.40 17.01 27.38
CA THR A 508 -20.17 17.53 26.78
C THR A 508 -20.37 17.97 25.33
N PHE A 509 -21.21 17.25 24.57
CA PHE A 509 -21.48 17.57 23.18
C PHE A 509 -22.25 18.91 23.06
N ARG A 510 -23.11 19.23 24.01
CA ARG A 510 -23.89 20.49 24.01
C ARG A 510 -23.03 21.75 24.12
N SER A 511 -21.91 21.68 24.85
CA SER A 511 -21.00 22.82 25.04
C SER A 511 -20.11 23.11 23.83
N LEU A 512 -20.09 22.23 22.82
CA LEU A 512 -19.28 22.43 21.62
C LEU A 512 -19.77 23.59 20.74
N PRO A 513 -18.86 24.22 19.98
CA PRO A 513 -19.18 25.12 18.88
C PRO A 513 -20.17 24.49 17.89
N GLN A 514 -21.04 25.32 17.31
CA GLN A 514 -22.12 24.87 16.43
C GLN A 514 -21.59 24.11 15.22
N GLU A 515 -20.47 24.56 14.66
CA GLU A 515 -19.82 23.97 13.49
C GLU A 515 -19.35 22.54 13.78
N LEU A 516 -18.80 22.28 14.97
CA LEU A 516 -18.39 20.93 15.37
C LEU A 516 -19.60 20.02 15.60
N LYS A 517 -20.69 20.56 16.17
CA LYS A 517 -21.96 19.82 16.36
C LYS A 517 -22.63 19.46 15.04
N GLU A 518 -22.49 20.29 14.01
CA GLU A 518 -22.95 20.04 12.64
C GLU A 518 -22.08 19.05 11.87
N GLY A 519 -21.05 18.48 12.52
CA GLY A 519 -20.21 17.43 11.94
C GLY A 519 -19.05 17.96 11.09
N ARG A 520 -18.62 19.21 11.30
CA ARG A 520 -17.44 19.77 10.63
C ARG A 520 -16.25 18.83 10.73
N LEU A 521 -15.63 18.58 9.57
CA LEU A 521 -14.46 17.72 9.46
C LEU A 521 -13.21 18.43 9.97
N ILE A 522 -12.52 17.78 10.91
CA ILE A 522 -11.24 18.20 11.49
C ILE A 522 -10.14 17.45 10.74
N ARG A 523 -9.23 18.20 10.11
CA ARG A 523 -8.12 17.60 9.35
C ARG A 523 -7.02 17.11 10.28
N VAL A 524 -6.31 16.07 9.85
CA VAL A 524 -5.12 15.56 10.53
C VAL A 524 -3.88 16.02 9.77
N LEU A 525 -2.91 16.58 10.50
CA LEU A 525 -1.61 16.98 10.01
C LEU A 525 -0.55 16.07 10.65
N PRO A 526 -0.27 14.89 10.06
CA PRO A 526 0.75 13.98 10.61
C PRO A 526 2.16 14.46 10.26
N VAL A 527 3.06 14.44 11.24
CA VAL A 527 4.48 14.74 11.05
C VAL A 527 5.30 13.65 11.71
N LEU A 528 6.18 12.99 10.94
CA LEU A 528 7.10 11.98 11.43
C LEU A 528 8.50 12.58 11.60
N PHE A 529 9.03 12.49 12.82
CA PHE A 529 10.42 12.80 13.13
C PHE A 529 11.17 11.51 13.44
N ASN A 530 12.19 11.20 12.64
CA ASN A 530 13.13 10.11 12.88
C ASN A 530 14.47 10.61 13.47
N ILE A 531 14.53 11.87 13.89
CA ILE A 531 15.73 12.50 14.46
C ILE A 531 15.78 12.22 15.96
N GLY A 532 15.97 10.94 16.33
CA GLY A 532 16.29 10.49 17.69
C GLY A 532 15.68 11.30 18.84
N ILE A 533 16.50 11.61 19.85
CA ILE A 533 16.10 12.30 21.08
C ILE A 533 16.13 13.81 20.83
N ASN A 534 15.01 14.40 20.41
CA ASN A 534 14.93 15.83 20.14
C ASN A 534 13.79 16.50 20.92
N GLN A 535 14.10 17.10 22.07
CA GLN A 535 13.10 17.76 22.91
C GLN A 535 12.42 18.97 22.26
N GLN A 536 13.05 19.63 21.28
CA GLN A 536 12.44 20.78 20.62
C GLN A 536 11.17 20.38 19.86
N GLN A 537 11.14 19.18 19.28
CA GLN A 537 9.94 18.68 18.57
C GLN A 537 8.76 18.48 19.52
N SER A 538 9.01 17.91 20.72
CA SER A 538 7.99 17.70 21.75
C SER A 538 7.47 19.03 22.29
N LEU A 539 8.37 20.00 22.51
CA LEU A 539 8.01 21.33 22.98
C LEU A 539 7.12 22.08 21.97
N VAL A 540 7.47 22.03 20.68
CA VAL A 540 6.66 22.64 19.61
C VAL A 540 5.29 21.97 19.53
N CYS A 541 5.23 20.63 19.54
CA CYS A 541 3.97 19.89 19.54
C CYS A 541 3.06 20.31 20.71
N ARG A 542 3.62 20.45 21.92
CA ARG A 542 2.85 20.86 23.10
C ARG A 542 2.37 22.31 23.03
N LYS A 543 3.19 23.22 22.48
CA LYS A 543 2.79 24.62 22.28
C LYS A 543 1.72 24.78 21.20
N ALA A 544 1.67 23.86 20.24
CA ALA A 544 0.67 23.85 19.16
C ALA A 544 -0.59 23.01 19.51
N ASN A 545 -0.80 22.67 20.79
CA ASN A 545 -1.89 21.80 21.24
C ASN A 545 -2.04 20.50 20.40
N GLY A 546 -0.91 19.96 19.91
CA GLY A 546 -0.87 18.78 19.07
C GLY A 546 -0.91 17.48 19.84
N VAL A 547 -1.26 16.40 19.14
CA VAL A 547 -1.17 15.02 19.63
C VAL A 547 0.29 14.58 19.62
N ARG A 548 0.81 14.23 20.80
CA ARG A 548 2.19 13.80 20.99
C ARG A 548 2.29 12.27 21.04
N LEU A 549 2.98 11.68 20.08
CA LEU A 549 3.21 10.24 19.99
C LEU A 549 4.70 9.90 19.94
N THR A 550 5.12 8.87 20.66
CA THR A 550 6.48 8.34 20.64
C THR A 550 6.47 6.85 20.40
N SER A 551 7.28 6.40 19.44
CA SER A 551 7.45 4.99 19.10
C SER A 551 8.90 4.55 19.15
N CYS A 552 9.09 3.26 19.44
CA CYS A 552 10.33 2.54 19.15
C CYS A 552 9.95 1.13 18.69
N LYS A 553 10.92 0.23 18.50
CA LYS A 553 10.64 -1.14 18.02
C LYS A 553 9.50 -1.85 18.76
N SER A 554 9.45 -1.76 20.09
CA SER A 554 8.46 -2.46 20.92
C SER A 554 7.73 -1.56 21.91
N ALA A 555 8.02 -0.26 21.94
CA ALA A 555 7.56 0.68 22.97
C ALA A 555 7.74 0.22 24.41
N LYS A 556 8.89 -0.40 24.70
CA LYS A 556 9.29 -0.77 26.07
C LYS A 556 10.41 0.15 26.55
N ASP A 557 11.64 -0.17 26.14
CA ASP A 557 12.88 0.34 26.74
C ASP A 557 13.21 1.76 26.28
N ARG A 558 13.50 1.97 24.98
CA ARG A 558 13.85 3.30 24.44
C ARG A 558 12.75 4.33 24.66
N THR A 559 11.49 3.90 24.56
CA THR A 559 10.33 4.77 24.82
C THR A 559 10.23 5.14 26.31
N ALA A 560 10.55 4.24 27.24
CA ALA A 560 10.63 4.59 28.65
C ALA A 560 11.70 5.66 28.89
N MET A 561 12.87 5.51 28.27
CA MET A 561 13.94 6.51 28.38
C MET A 561 13.53 7.88 27.84
N SER A 562 12.83 7.93 26.68
CA SER A 562 12.32 9.17 26.08
C SER A 562 11.32 9.87 26.98
N VAL A 563 10.26 9.15 27.36
CA VAL A 563 9.12 9.78 28.04
C VAL A 563 9.50 10.26 29.44
N THR A 564 10.25 9.45 30.20
CA THR A 564 10.71 9.86 31.54
C THR A 564 11.63 11.08 31.48
N LEU A 565 12.51 11.15 30.46
CA LEU A 565 13.36 12.33 30.28
C LEU A 565 12.55 13.57 29.92
N GLU A 566 11.58 13.45 29.01
CA GLU A 566 10.69 14.57 28.67
C GLU A 566 9.87 15.02 29.88
N GLN A 567 9.32 14.09 30.65
CA GLN A 567 8.57 14.38 31.87
C GLN A 567 9.44 15.15 32.86
N CYS A 568 10.64 14.67 33.20
CA CYS A 568 11.54 15.38 34.11
C CYS A 568 11.95 16.76 33.57
N VAL A 569 12.14 16.92 32.26
CA VAL A 569 12.41 18.24 31.67
C VAL A 569 11.21 19.16 31.82
N LEU A 570 9.97 18.68 31.65
CA LEU A 570 8.77 19.46 31.93
C LEU A 570 8.68 19.86 33.41
N LEU A 571 9.00 18.95 34.33
CA LEU A 571 9.04 19.24 35.76
C LEU A 571 10.03 20.37 36.09
N ARG A 572 11.21 20.35 35.45
CA ARG A 572 12.21 21.40 35.63
C ARG A 572 11.79 22.71 35.00
N GLU A 573 11.47 22.70 33.72
CA GLU A 573 11.25 23.93 32.94
C GLU A 573 9.93 24.64 33.25
N ARG A 574 8.89 23.89 33.64
CA ARG A 574 7.55 24.45 33.88
C ARG A 574 7.14 24.48 35.35
N HIS A 575 7.76 23.64 36.18
CA HIS A 575 7.38 23.50 37.58
C HIS A 575 8.54 23.65 38.55
N THR A 576 9.66 24.20 38.10
CA THR A 576 10.80 24.59 38.96
C THR A 576 11.37 23.42 39.78
N LEU A 577 11.33 22.19 39.25
CA LEU A 577 12.05 21.06 39.84
C LEU A 577 13.52 21.45 40.01
N CYS A 578 14.04 21.30 41.23
CA CYS A 578 15.41 21.68 41.55
C CYS A 578 16.42 20.93 40.67
N GLN A 579 17.36 21.67 40.06
CA GLN A 579 18.39 21.10 39.18
C GLN A 579 19.23 20.01 39.89
N GLN A 580 19.45 20.12 41.21
CA GLN A 580 20.16 19.10 41.99
C GLN A 580 19.40 17.77 42.09
N HIS A 581 18.07 17.82 42.04
CA HIS A 581 17.19 16.65 42.14
C HIS A 581 16.80 16.07 40.79
N PHE A 582 17.17 16.71 39.67
CA PHE A 582 16.79 16.30 38.33
C PHE A 582 17.17 14.85 38.02
N SER A 583 18.42 14.48 38.25
CA SER A 583 18.92 13.11 37.98
C SER A 583 18.26 12.08 38.90
N SER A 584 18.09 12.41 40.18
CA SER A 584 17.43 11.51 41.14
C SER A 584 15.96 11.27 40.77
N ALA A 585 15.23 12.32 40.38
CA ALA A 585 13.87 12.22 39.91
C ALA A 585 13.77 11.34 38.65
N LEU A 586 14.66 11.55 37.69
CA LEU A 586 14.71 10.77 36.44
C LEU A 586 14.97 9.29 36.71
N ASP A 587 15.95 8.97 37.57
CA ASP A 587 16.29 7.60 37.94
C ASP A 587 15.15 6.94 38.72
N CYS A 588 14.50 7.66 39.63
CA CYS A 588 13.34 7.19 40.38
C CYS A 588 12.17 6.85 39.45
N MET A 589 11.82 7.74 38.51
CA MET A 589 10.75 7.48 37.54
C MET A 589 11.07 6.31 36.60
N ARG A 590 12.34 6.04 36.30
CA ARG A 590 12.75 4.90 35.45
C ARG A 590 12.77 3.58 36.20
N ARG A 591 13.29 3.56 37.43
CA ARG A 591 13.45 2.33 38.23
C ARG A 591 12.14 1.88 38.87
N ASP A 592 11.40 2.83 39.44
CA ASP A 592 10.26 2.58 40.31
C ASP A 592 8.92 3.03 39.69
N GLY A 593 8.97 3.60 38.48
CA GLY A 593 7.79 4.16 37.80
C GLY A 593 7.01 3.22 36.90
N CYS A 594 5.95 3.77 36.29
CA CYS A 594 4.93 2.98 35.58
C CYS A 594 5.53 2.20 34.39
N ARG A 595 6.59 2.73 33.77
CA ARG A 595 7.25 2.08 32.63
C ARG A 595 7.98 0.80 33.01
N MET A 596 8.38 0.62 34.25
CA MET A 596 8.95 -0.63 34.73
C MET A 596 7.88 -1.73 34.82
N GLU A 597 6.63 -1.38 35.15
CA GLU A 597 5.51 -2.33 35.14
C GLU A 597 5.21 -2.82 33.71
N ASN A 598 5.30 -1.93 32.70
CA ASN A 598 5.18 -2.33 31.30
C ASN A 598 6.26 -3.34 30.88
N VAL A 599 7.50 -3.15 31.33
CA VAL A 599 8.60 -4.09 31.08
C VAL A 599 8.32 -5.43 31.78
N GLN A 600 7.90 -5.41 33.04
CA GLN A 600 7.51 -6.60 33.79
C GLN A 600 6.38 -7.37 33.09
N LYS A 601 5.33 -6.69 32.63
CA LYS A 601 4.20 -7.31 31.91
C LYS A 601 4.66 -7.96 30.60
N ASN A 602 5.62 -7.37 29.90
CA ASN A 602 6.07 -7.83 28.59
C ASN A 602 7.17 -8.91 28.62
N VAL A 603 8.04 -8.91 29.63
CA VAL A 603 9.26 -9.76 29.67
C VAL A 603 9.27 -10.67 30.91
N GLY A 604 8.44 -10.39 31.91
CA GLY A 604 8.42 -11.12 33.18
C GLY A 604 9.53 -10.73 34.15
N ASN A 605 10.34 -9.71 33.82
CA ASN A 605 11.40 -9.19 34.69
C ASN A 605 11.42 -7.66 34.69
N ARG A 606 11.82 -7.05 35.82
CA ARG A 606 11.94 -5.60 36.01
C ARG A 606 13.31 -5.09 35.55
N LYS A 607 13.69 -5.40 34.32
CA LYS A 607 14.96 -4.94 33.71
C LYS A 607 14.77 -4.53 32.26
N PHE A 608 15.24 -3.34 31.92
CA PHE A 608 15.31 -2.88 30.55
C PHE A 608 16.30 -3.72 29.74
N ALA A 609 15.91 -4.09 28.52
CA ALA A 609 16.70 -4.96 27.65
C ALA A 609 17.77 -4.19 26.87
N PHE A 610 18.70 -3.57 27.59
CA PHE A 610 19.87 -2.87 27.01
C PHE A 610 21.16 -3.62 27.34
N SER A 611 22.02 -3.82 26.34
CA SER A 611 23.39 -4.29 26.58
C SER A 611 24.31 -3.16 27.00
N SER A 612 25.34 -3.47 27.79
CA SER A 612 26.34 -2.47 28.21
C SER A 612 26.99 -1.77 27.02
N VAL A 613 27.20 -2.48 25.90
CA VAL A 613 27.76 -1.90 24.66
C VAL A 613 26.79 -0.92 24.02
N GLN A 614 25.49 -1.21 23.99
CA GLN A 614 24.49 -0.27 23.47
C GLN A 614 24.48 1.03 24.28
N LEU A 615 24.56 0.94 25.61
CA LEU A 615 24.53 2.11 26.49
C LEU A 615 25.73 3.05 26.33
N LEU A 616 26.88 2.55 25.86
CA LEU A 616 28.03 3.40 25.55
C LEU A 616 27.70 4.45 24.47
N THR A 617 26.78 4.12 23.56
CA THR A 617 26.36 5.02 22.48
C THR A 617 25.25 5.99 22.89
N PHE A 618 24.64 5.80 24.07
CA PHE A 618 23.54 6.64 24.52
C PHE A 618 24.05 7.88 25.26
N PRO A 619 23.41 9.05 25.10
CA PRO A 619 23.64 10.21 25.97
C PRO A 619 23.42 9.84 27.44
N LYS A 620 24.17 10.44 28.37
CA LYS A 620 24.11 10.13 29.81
C LYS A 620 22.67 10.14 30.34
N LEU A 621 21.92 11.21 30.07
CA LEU A 621 20.53 11.38 30.51
C LEU A 621 19.54 10.37 29.89
N TYR A 622 19.94 9.62 28.87
CA TYR A 622 19.11 8.62 28.21
C TYR A 622 19.41 7.19 28.65
N ARG A 623 20.39 7.00 29.53
CA ARG A 623 20.74 5.68 30.07
C ARG A 623 19.79 5.31 31.21
N PRO A 624 19.37 4.04 31.31
CA PRO A 624 18.67 3.54 32.48
C PRO A 624 19.58 3.60 33.72
N PRO A 625 19.03 3.74 34.94
CA PRO A 625 19.83 3.71 36.16
C PRO A 625 20.49 2.33 36.36
N ASP A 626 21.62 2.31 37.06
CA ASP A 626 22.34 1.07 37.35
C ASP A 626 21.45 0.06 38.09
N GLY A 627 21.59 -1.22 37.72
CA GLY A 627 20.78 -2.31 38.25
C GLY A 627 19.38 -2.46 37.62
N SER A 628 18.91 -1.47 36.83
CA SER A 628 17.60 -1.51 36.17
C SER A 628 17.63 -2.05 34.72
N TYR A 629 18.78 -2.50 34.23
CA TYR A 629 18.94 -3.06 32.88
C TYR A 629 19.80 -4.33 32.92
N GLY A 630 19.69 -5.16 31.88
CA GLY A 630 20.52 -6.37 31.71
C GLY A 630 19.82 -7.53 31.05
#